data_AF-A0AAJ0MBM4-F1
#
_entry.id   AF-A0AAJ0MBM4-F1
#
_cell.length_a   1.000
_cell.length_b   1.000
_cell.length_c   1.000
_cell.angle_alpha   90.00
_cell.angle_beta   90.00
_cell.angle_gamma   90.00
#
_symmetry.space_group_name_H-M   'P 1'
#
loop_
_entity.id
_entity.type
_entity.pdbx_description
1 polymer ?
#
loop_
_entity_poly.entity_id
_entity_poly.type
_entity_poly.pdbx_seq_one_letter_code
_entity_poly.pdbx_strand_id
1 'polypeptide(L)'
;MESHEVARLLRCVVNDLAPDVVALDFNESGRVVWTSTDPVHEMPDPETYYPSVAEYQLPPSEPPLPVVTRAQLTVVARLSYGVDKVSYGDDDSKKMAVFKYNPFVTAVGGNAWGEIQILARLPRNHPNILTLDALVVEELTGHGVVGFTTRFVTAPTLDRQWSFKLGWLRQLMSLVDQLHLHYDVHHQDLADRNVFVHPDNPDEILLFDFNYATPAAEADPARDDVKGVIAMVYTLITRHPKYKLYFLPAVDEQRVLRGAPESWVKHPRVELDADVSVFYAELMEWVRKRRSSNPSETTPPCAIHRPLAPTPPSDVAILDDGREAELIGGQASARDRIRAGRPVLNWRRPPTLKLDPSRRMLATGRYADEQEEYDRSRPDIAVPDPSRGFPQPLVVASPQEPAPSGKGKRKVLKRKRSGVRKTGRRPRKTKRRKTRTRDKVTKKAGENGVVGSQTSSF
;
A
#
# COMPACT_ATOMS: atom_id res chain seq x y z
N MET A 1 13.59 24.64 6.17
CA MET A 1 13.36 23.82 7.37
C MET A 1 13.55 22.37 6.96
N GLU A 2 14.46 21.63 7.60
CA GLU A 2 14.65 20.21 7.28
C GLU A 2 13.42 19.38 7.69
N SER A 3 13.14 18.27 7.00
CA SER A 3 11.97 17.41 7.26
C SER A 3 11.80 17.00 8.73
N HIS A 4 12.92 16.78 9.44
CA HIS A 4 12.93 16.40 10.85
C HIS A 4 12.45 17.51 11.78
N GLU A 5 12.72 18.77 11.43
CA GLU A 5 12.33 19.95 12.22
C GLU A 5 10.84 20.24 12.07
N VAL A 6 10.30 20.12 10.85
CA VAL A 6 8.86 20.18 10.58
C VAL A 6 8.11 19.10 11.37
N ALA A 7 8.60 17.85 11.34
CA ALA A 7 8.00 16.74 12.09
C ALA A 7 8.06 16.95 13.61
N ARG A 8 9.10 17.64 14.12
CA ARG A 8 9.19 18.01 15.54
C ARG A 8 8.13 19.05 15.91
N LEU A 9 7.96 20.09 15.10
CA LEU A 9 6.97 21.15 15.33
C LEU A 9 5.53 20.62 15.24
N LEU A 10 5.22 19.81 14.21
CA LEU A 10 3.92 19.18 14.04
C LEU A 10 3.52 18.35 15.25
N ARG A 11 4.45 17.58 15.83
CA ARG A 11 4.18 16.76 17.03
C ARG A 11 3.68 17.56 18.22
N CYS A 12 4.10 18.82 18.35
CA CYS A 12 3.69 19.68 19.46
C CYS A 12 2.28 20.24 19.30
N VAL A 13 1.73 20.27 18.08
CA VAL A 13 0.46 20.98 17.79
C VAL A 13 -0.62 20.09 17.21
N VAL A 14 -0.28 18.92 16.64
CA VAL A 14 -1.21 18.06 15.89
C VAL A 14 -2.43 17.62 16.70
N ASN A 15 -2.28 17.48 18.02
CA ASN A 15 -3.40 17.09 18.89
C ASN A 15 -4.37 18.23 19.14
N ASP A 16 -3.93 19.48 19.02
CA ASP A 16 -4.76 20.66 19.27
C ASP A 16 -5.54 21.07 18.03
N LEU A 17 -5.07 20.68 16.84
CA LEU A 17 -5.77 20.93 15.57
C LEU A 17 -7.15 20.26 15.54
N ALA A 18 -8.08 20.91 14.83
CA ALA A 18 -9.36 20.32 14.48
C ALA A 18 -9.16 19.23 13.40
N PRO A 19 -10.02 18.20 13.34
CA PRO A 19 -9.85 17.06 12.44
C PRO A 19 -9.95 17.40 10.94
N ASP A 20 -10.48 18.58 10.63
CA ASP A 20 -10.70 19.11 9.29
C ASP A 20 -9.64 20.13 8.85
N VAL A 21 -8.61 20.38 9.66
CA VAL A 21 -7.46 21.19 9.25
C VAL A 21 -6.63 20.43 8.21
N VAL A 22 -6.49 21.03 7.03
CA VAL A 22 -5.79 20.45 5.86
C VAL A 22 -4.48 21.16 5.53
N ALA A 23 -4.26 22.37 6.06
CA ALA A 23 -3.01 23.09 5.93
C ALA A 23 -2.75 23.98 7.14
N LEU A 24 -1.48 24.25 7.42
CA LEU A 24 -1.04 25.12 8.51
C LEU A 24 0.35 25.69 8.22
N ASP A 25 0.62 26.88 8.75
CA ASP A 25 1.93 27.52 8.67
C ASP A 25 2.53 27.76 10.04
N PHE A 26 3.85 27.62 10.13
CA PHE A 26 4.64 27.98 11.31
C PHE A 26 5.39 29.28 11.07
N ASN A 27 5.51 30.11 12.11
CA ASN A 27 6.49 31.19 12.10
C ASN A 27 7.90 30.70 12.45
N GLU A 28 8.88 31.61 12.44
CA GLU A 28 10.28 31.32 12.78
C GLU A 28 10.48 30.74 14.20
N SER A 29 9.56 31.04 15.12
CA SER A 29 9.58 30.49 16.49
C SER A 29 8.93 29.10 16.61
N GLY A 30 8.43 28.53 15.52
CA GLY A 30 7.76 27.24 15.49
C GLY A 30 6.32 27.25 16.02
N ARG A 31 5.69 28.43 16.10
CA ARG A 31 4.27 28.56 16.49
C ARG A 31 3.39 28.55 15.25
N VAL A 32 2.24 27.88 15.35
CA VAL A 32 1.20 27.92 14.31
C VAL A 32 0.65 29.34 14.22
N VAL A 33 0.72 29.94 13.04
CA VAL A 33 0.21 31.30 12.77
C VAL A 33 -1.00 31.29 11.85
N TRP A 34 -1.23 30.18 11.15
CA TRP A 34 -2.33 30.02 10.23
C TRP A 34 -2.73 28.55 10.12
N THR A 35 -4.02 28.31 9.95
CA THR A 35 -4.61 27.00 9.65
C THR A 35 -5.69 27.17 8.60
N SER A 36 -5.89 26.17 7.76
CA SER A 36 -6.98 26.14 6.79
C SER A 36 -7.74 24.82 6.86
N THR A 37 -9.06 24.92 6.73
CA THR A 37 -9.98 23.80 6.46
C THR A 37 -10.45 23.76 5.01
N ASP A 38 -10.04 24.74 4.19
CA ASP A 38 -10.38 24.84 2.78
C ASP A 38 -9.70 23.70 1.99
N PRO A 39 -10.48 22.82 1.33
CA PRO A 39 -9.97 21.74 0.49
C PRO A 39 -9.03 22.20 -0.64
N VAL A 40 -9.00 23.50 -0.98
CA VAL A 40 -8.03 24.07 -1.93
C VAL A 40 -6.58 23.93 -1.46
N HIS A 41 -6.37 23.94 -0.14
CA HIS A 41 -5.05 23.79 0.49
C HIS A 41 -4.74 22.34 0.87
N GLU A 42 -5.71 21.44 0.78
CA GLU A 42 -5.48 20.01 0.93
C GLU A 42 -4.59 19.53 -0.21
N MET A 43 -3.48 18.86 0.14
CA MET A 43 -2.70 18.12 -0.86
C MET A 43 -3.67 17.23 -1.63
N PRO A 44 -3.64 17.21 -2.97
CA PRO A 44 -4.58 16.41 -3.73
C PRO A 44 -4.44 14.95 -3.30
N ASP A 45 -5.42 14.45 -2.53
CA ASP A 45 -5.61 13.03 -2.31
C ASP A 45 -5.88 12.44 -3.69
N PRO A 46 -4.92 11.70 -4.27
CA PRO A 46 -4.93 11.37 -5.67
C PRO A 46 -5.85 10.19 -5.97
N GLU A 47 -6.49 9.59 -4.95
CA GLU A 47 -7.33 8.43 -5.16
C GLU A 47 -8.76 8.59 -4.64
N THR A 48 -9.61 8.79 -5.62
CA THR A 48 -11.05 8.78 -5.50
C THR A 48 -11.65 7.49 -6.06
N TYR A 49 -10.82 6.49 -6.36
CA TYR A 49 -11.24 5.21 -6.89
C TYR A 49 -10.81 4.08 -5.95
N TYR A 50 -11.75 3.20 -5.63
CA TYR A 50 -11.56 2.03 -4.79
C TYR A 50 -12.12 0.83 -5.56
N PRO A 51 -11.27 -0.09 -6.05
CA PRO A 51 -11.73 -1.27 -6.77
C PRO A 51 -12.75 -2.05 -5.95
N SER A 52 -13.82 -2.50 -6.59
CA SER A 52 -14.81 -3.38 -5.98
C SER A 52 -14.22 -4.74 -5.62
N VAL A 53 -14.83 -5.45 -4.68
CA VAL A 53 -14.46 -6.84 -4.34
C VAL A 53 -14.37 -7.74 -5.58
N ALA A 54 -15.28 -7.56 -6.54
CA ALA A 54 -15.29 -8.32 -7.79
C ALA A 54 -14.07 -8.04 -8.68
N GLU A 55 -13.60 -6.80 -8.74
CA GLU A 55 -12.45 -6.40 -9.56
C GLU A 55 -11.13 -7.04 -9.11
N TYR A 56 -11.01 -7.38 -7.81
CA TYR A 56 -9.86 -8.13 -7.30
C TYR A 56 -9.76 -9.55 -7.88
N GLN A 57 -10.85 -10.09 -8.41
CA GLN A 57 -10.89 -11.43 -9.04
C GLN A 57 -10.28 -12.50 -8.12
N LEU A 58 -10.60 -12.42 -6.82
CA LEU A 58 -10.05 -13.34 -5.84
C LEU A 58 -10.56 -14.76 -6.12
N PRO A 59 -9.71 -15.80 -5.93
CA PRO A 59 -10.17 -17.17 -6.07
C PRO A 59 -11.27 -17.46 -5.04
N PRO A 60 -12.23 -18.34 -5.37
CA PRO A 60 -13.17 -18.85 -4.38
C PRO A 60 -12.41 -19.45 -3.19
N SER A 61 -12.87 -19.15 -1.98
CA SER A 61 -12.32 -19.71 -0.75
C SER A 61 -13.43 -20.35 0.06
N GLU A 62 -13.07 -21.39 0.82
CA GLU A 62 -13.98 -22.06 1.75
C GLU A 62 -13.37 -22.01 3.16
N PRO A 63 -14.00 -21.28 4.11
CA PRO A 63 -15.16 -20.42 3.93
C PRO A 63 -14.84 -19.19 3.06
N PRO A 64 -15.86 -18.52 2.47
CA PRO A 64 -15.67 -17.29 1.72
C PRO A 64 -14.91 -16.23 2.53
N LEU A 65 -14.15 -15.39 1.85
CA LEU A 65 -13.48 -14.26 2.46
C LEU A 65 -14.53 -13.25 2.94
N PRO A 66 -14.62 -12.93 4.25
CA PRO A 66 -15.55 -11.94 4.75
C PRO A 66 -15.31 -10.56 4.15
N VAL A 67 -16.39 -9.84 3.95
CA VAL A 67 -16.40 -8.44 3.54
C VAL A 67 -17.14 -7.65 4.62
N VAL A 68 -16.50 -6.62 5.17
CA VAL A 68 -17.05 -5.78 6.23
C VAL A 68 -16.96 -4.31 5.85
N THR A 69 -17.90 -3.49 6.27
CA THR A 69 -17.85 -2.04 6.05
C THR A 69 -17.04 -1.36 7.14
N ARG A 70 -16.50 -0.16 6.85
CA ARG A 70 -15.83 0.65 7.89
C ARG A 70 -16.74 0.95 9.09
N ALA A 71 -18.04 1.10 8.87
CA ALA A 71 -19.02 1.37 9.93
C ALA A 71 -19.18 0.19 10.90
N GLN A 72 -18.85 -1.03 10.48
CA GLN A 72 -18.86 -2.20 11.36
C GLN A 72 -17.61 -2.30 12.25
N LEU A 73 -16.54 -1.58 11.91
CA LEU A 73 -15.27 -1.62 12.64
C LEU A 73 -15.24 -0.55 13.73
N THR A 74 -15.04 -0.98 14.97
CA THR A 74 -14.82 -0.06 16.11
C THR A 74 -13.33 0.14 16.29
N VAL A 75 -12.86 1.39 16.29
CA VAL A 75 -11.45 1.72 16.54
C VAL A 75 -11.16 1.59 18.04
N VAL A 76 -10.21 0.73 18.39
CA VAL A 76 -9.77 0.49 19.77
C VAL A 76 -8.46 1.22 20.06
N ALA A 77 -7.53 1.23 19.10
CA ALA A 77 -6.28 1.99 19.20
C ALA A 77 -5.74 2.31 17.80
N ARG A 78 -4.92 3.35 17.68
CA ARG A 78 -4.20 3.65 16.44
C ARG A 78 -2.77 3.16 16.57
N LEU A 79 -2.35 2.28 15.65
CA LEU A 79 -1.04 1.62 15.74
C LEU A 79 0.01 2.38 14.94
N SER A 80 -0.33 2.82 13.74
CA SER A 80 0.54 3.64 12.88
C SER A 80 -0.29 4.35 11.80
N TYR A 81 0.37 5.09 10.91
CA TYR A 81 -0.29 5.67 9.74
C TYR A 81 -0.91 4.57 8.87
N GLY A 82 -2.21 4.67 8.59
CA GLY A 82 -2.89 3.65 7.77
C GLY A 82 -3.26 2.38 8.54
N VAL A 83 -3.05 2.32 9.87
CA VAL A 83 -3.21 1.08 10.63
C VAL A 83 -3.87 1.32 11.98
N ASP A 84 -5.07 0.77 12.13
CA ASP A 84 -5.84 0.82 13.37
C ASP A 84 -6.03 -0.58 13.96
N LYS A 85 -5.94 -0.69 15.28
CA LYS A 85 -6.47 -1.83 16.02
C LYS A 85 -7.97 -1.64 16.14
N VAL A 86 -8.75 -2.61 15.65
CA VAL A 86 -10.20 -2.55 15.61
C VAL A 86 -10.85 -3.75 16.29
N SER A 87 -12.13 -3.61 16.62
CA SER A 87 -13.00 -4.72 17.00
C SER A 87 -14.28 -4.73 16.19
N TYR A 88 -14.75 -5.91 15.78
CA TYR A 88 -16.01 -6.09 15.05
C TYR A 88 -16.58 -7.50 15.29
N GLY A 89 -17.84 -7.71 14.88
CA GLY A 89 -18.65 -8.88 15.24
C GLY A 89 -19.64 -8.57 16.36
N ASP A 90 -20.55 -9.50 16.62
CA ASP A 90 -21.53 -9.41 17.69
C ASP A 90 -20.87 -9.63 19.07
N ASP A 91 -21.55 -9.32 20.17
CA ASP A 91 -20.96 -9.40 21.51
C ASP A 91 -20.39 -10.80 21.83
N ASP A 92 -21.07 -11.87 21.38
CA ASP A 92 -20.61 -13.26 21.55
C ASP A 92 -19.48 -13.67 20.58
N SER A 93 -19.24 -12.89 19.52
CA SER A 93 -18.27 -13.19 18.45
C SER A 93 -17.29 -12.05 18.18
N LYS A 94 -17.10 -11.15 19.15
CA LYS A 94 -16.29 -9.95 19.00
C LYS A 94 -14.83 -10.31 18.72
N LYS A 95 -14.37 -9.98 17.53
CA LYS A 95 -13.00 -10.23 17.06
C LYS A 95 -12.16 -8.98 17.19
N MET A 96 -10.93 -9.16 17.67
CA MET A 96 -9.89 -8.13 17.64
C MET A 96 -9.06 -8.30 16.38
N ALA A 97 -8.91 -7.21 15.61
CA ALA A 97 -8.19 -7.23 14.35
C ALA A 97 -7.33 -5.98 14.18
N VAL A 98 -6.47 -6.02 13.17
CA VAL A 98 -5.74 -4.87 12.67
C VAL A 98 -6.34 -4.49 11.32
N PHE A 99 -6.93 -3.31 11.23
CA PHE A 99 -7.39 -2.74 9.97
C PHE A 99 -6.25 -1.96 9.33
N LYS A 100 -5.74 -2.47 8.21
CA LYS A 100 -4.79 -1.77 7.34
C LYS A 100 -5.57 -1.15 6.18
N TYR A 101 -5.47 0.16 6.06
CA TYR A 101 -6.09 0.91 4.99
C TYR A 101 -5.06 1.80 4.30
N ASN A 102 -5.26 2.01 3.01
CA ASN A 102 -4.41 2.89 2.23
C ASN A 102 -5.32 3.76 1.37
N PRO A 103 -5.25 5.10 1.49
CA PRO A 103 -5.98 5.97 0.57
C PRO A 103 -5.41 5.91 -0.86
N PHE A 104 -4.25 5.27 -1.08
CA PHE A 104 -3.58 5.07 -2.36
C PHE A 104 -3.64 3.59 -2.82
N VAL A 105 -4.83 3.07 -3.11
CA VAL A 105 -5.07 1.65 -3.44
C VAL A 105 -4.51 1.23 -4.82
N THR A 106 -4.58 2.11 -5.82
CA THR A 106 -4.34 1.86 -7.26
C THR A 106 -3.30 2.80 -7.88
N ALA A 107 -2.84 3.82 -7.15
CA ALA A 107 -1.71 4.64 -7.57
C ALA A 107 -0.51 3.75 -7.94
N VAL A 108 0.27 4.14 -8.96
CA VAL A 108 1.50 3.42 -9.33
C VAL A 108 2.47 3.45 -8.15
N GLY A 109 2.70 2.29 -7.50
CA GLY A 109 3.45 2.18 -6.24
C GLY A 109 2.59 2.15 -4.96
N GLY A 110 1.26 2.18 -5.10
CA GLY A 110 0.26 1.96 -4.07
C GLY A 110 0.17 0.49 -3.71
N ASN A 111 0.81 0.12 -2.60
CA ASN A 111 1.07 -1.28 -2.23
C ASN A 111 -0.17 -2.08 -1.75
N ALA A 112 -1.33 -1.45 -1.57
CA ALA A 112 -2.49 -2.15 -1.01
C ALA A 112 -3.12 -3.16 -2.00
N TRP A 113 -3.22 -2.81 -3.29
CA TRP A 113 -3.68 -3.77 -4.31
C TRP A 113 -2.78 -5.02 -4.34
N GLY A 114 -1.47 -4.82 -4.47
CA GLY A 114 -0.51 -5.93 -4.55
C GLY A 114 -0.53 -6.80 -3.29
N GLU A 115 -0.52 -6.17 -2.12
CA GLU A 115 -0.57 -6.87 -0.84
C GLU A 115 -1.85 -7.69 -0.66
N ILE A 116 -3.02 -7.12 -0.96
CA ILE A 116 -4.30 -7.86 -0.90
C ILE A 116 -4.27 -9.04 -1.88
N GLN A 117 -3.80 -8.83 -3.11
CA GLN A 117 -3.76 -9.89 -4.12
C GLN A 117 -2.88 -11.08 -3.68
N ILE A 118 -1.76 -10.81 -3.02
CA ILE A 118 -0.87 -11.83 -2.46
C ILE A 118 -1.51 -12.51 -1.26
N LEU A 119 -1.91 -11.74 -0.24
CA LEU A 119 -2.43 -12.28 1.02
C LEU A 119 -3.75 -13.05 0.85
N ALA A 120 -4.61 -12.67 -0.11
CA ALA A 120 -5.85 -13.39 -0.40
C ALA A 120 -5.64 -14.71 -1.16
N ARG A 121 -4.49 -14.89 -1.82
CA ARG A 121 -4.15 -16.11 -2.59
C ARG A 121 -3.27 -17.08 -1.84
N LEU A 122 -2.65 -16.64 -0.75
CA LEU A 122 -1.96 -17.53 0.17
C LEU A 122 -2.97 -18.37 0.97
N PRO A 123 -2.59 -19.58 1.42
CA PRO A 123 -3.45 -20.39 2.29
C PRO A 123 -3.87 -19.60 3.53
N ARG A 124 -5.18 -19.52 3.81
CA ARG A 124 -5.71 -18.71 4.92
C ARG A 124 -5.24 -19.17 6.31
N ASN A 125 -4.83 -20.42 6.43
CA ASN A 125 -4.31 -21.03 7.65
C ASN A 125 -2.80 -21.29 7.56
N HIS A 126 -2.07 -20.50 6.78
CA HIS A 126 -0.62 -20.65 6.64
C HIS A 126 0.06 -20.55 8.03
N PRO A 127 0.87 -21.54 8.44
CA PRO A 127 1.39 -21.60 9.81
C PRO A 127 2.34 -20.44 10.13
N ASN A 128 3.05 -19.92 9.12
CA ASN A 128 4.08 -18.90 9.30
C ASN A 128 3.80 -17.55 8.61
N ILE A 129 2.59 -17.33 8.10
CA ILE A 129 2.22 -16.06 7.44
C ILE A 129 0.93 -15.53 8.06
N LEU A 130 0.93 -14.26 8.43
CA LEU A 130 -0.27 -13.55 8.84
C LEU A 130 -1.06 -13.10 7.60
N THR A 131 -2.01 -13.92 7.16
CA THR A 131 -2.90 -13.60 6.04
C THR A 131 -4.05 -12.67 6.44
N LEU A 132 -4.78 -12.15 5.45
CA LEU A 132 -5.95 -11.30 5.69
C LEU A 132 -7.15 -12.10 6.21
N ASP A 133 -7.91 -11.47 7.10
CA ASP A 133 -9.10 -11.99 7.76
C ASP A 133 -10.38 -11.57 7.03
N ALA A 134 -10.45 -10.32 6.56
CA ALA A 134 -11.58 -9.76 5.82
C ALA A 134 -11.11 -8.63 4.88
N LEU A 135 -11.87 -8.39 3.80
CA LEU A 135 -11.79 -7.14 3.06
C LEU A 135 -12.65 -6.08 3.74
N VAL A 136 -12.17 -4.83 3.72
CA VAL A 136 -12.92 -3.69 4.25
C VAL A 136 -13.38 -2.82 3.09
N VAL A 137 -14.70 -2.59 3.02
CA VAL A 137 -15.32 -1.73 2.01
C VAL A 137 -15.80 -0.41 2.60
N GLU A 138 -15.86 0.60 1.74
CA GLU A 138 -16.41 1.91 2.07
C GLU A 138 -17.95 1.91 2.19
N GLU A 139 -18.49 2.95 2.83
CA GLU A 139 -19.92 3.08 3.13
C GLU A 139 -20.76 3.85 2.11
N LEU A 140 -20.16 4.49 1.10
CA LEU A 140 -20.88 5.22 0.04
C LEU A 140 -21.56 4.25 -0.92
N THR A 141 -20.90 3.15 -1.29
CA THR A 141 -21.51 2.10 -2.13
C THR A 141 -21.56 0.74 -1.46
N GLY A 142 -20.73 0.50 -0.45
CA GLY A 142 -20.60 -0.85 0.12
C GLY A 142 -19.82 -1.81 -0.77
N HIS A 143 -19.19 -1.32 -1.84
CA HIS A 143 -18.49 -2.16 -2.82
C HIS A 143 -16.99 -1.86 -2.91
N GLY A 144 -16.58 -0.59 -2.80
CA GLY A 144 -15.18 -0.19 -2.97
C GLY A 144 -14.29 -0.67 -1.83
N VAL A 145 -13.28 -1.49 -2.13
CA VAL A 145 -12.34 -1.98 -1.12
C VAL A 145 -11.34 -0.88 -0.76
N VAL A 146 -11.30 -0.54 0.51
CA VAL A 146 -10.45 0.52 1.07
C VAL A 146 -9.30 -0.02 1.92
N GLY A 147 -9.27 -1.32 2.12
CA GLY A 147 -8.26 -2.00 2.91
C GLY A 147 -8.68 -3.41 3.29
N PHE A 148 -8.04 -3.95 4.31
CA PHE A 148 -8.28 -5.29 4.79
C PHE A 148 -7.99 -5.39 6.28
N THR A 149 -8.53 -6.40 6.94
CA THR A 149 -8.16 -6.76 8.30
C THR A 149 -7.22 -7.95 8.33
N THR A 150 -6.38 -8.04 9.37
CA THR A 150 -5.70 -9.26 9.79
C THR A 150 -6.02 -9.52 11.27
N ARG A 151 -5.80 -10.75 11.75
CA ARG A 151 -5.98 -11.02 13.18
C ARG A 151 -5.04 -10.15 14.01
N PHE A 152 -5.52 -9.65 15.15
CA PHE A 152 -4.65 -8.92 16.06
C PHE A 152 -3.72 -9.89 16.80
N VAL A 153 -2.42 -9.78 16.56
CA VAL A 153 -1.40 -10.53 17.28
C VAL A 153 -0.97 -9.73 18.51
N THR A 154 -1.19 -10.31 19.69
CA THR A 154 -0.81 -9.71 20.99
C THR A 154 0.69 -9.83 21.27
N ALA A 155 1.34 -10.82 20.68
CA ALA A 155 2.77 -11.05 20.82
C ALA A 155 3.57 -9.88 20.24
N PRO A 156 4.68 -9.49 20.86
CA PRO A 156 5.62 -8.53 20.29
C PRO A 156 6.36 -9.12 19.08
N THR A 157 6.79 -8.22 18.20
CA THR A 157 7.70 -8.51 17.09
C THR A 157 9.12 -8.80 17.58
N LEU A 158 9.93 -9.48 16.75
CA LEU A 158 11.29 -9.93 17.14
C LEU A 158 12.23 -8.77 17.50
N ASP A 159 12.07 -7.59 16.90
CA ASP A 159 12.85 -6.39 17.24
C ASP A 159 12.66 -5.98 18.72
N ARG A 160 11.52 -6.34 19.32
CA ARG A 160 11.18 -6.08 20.73
C ARG A 160 11.43 -7.28 21.64
N GLN A 161 11.97 -8.38 21.13
CA GLN A 161 12.35 -9.56 21.91
C GLN A 161 13.83 -9.54 22.26
N TRP A 162 14.21 -10.22 23.34
CA TRP A 162 15.62 -10.45 23.70
C TRP A 162 16.08 -11.87 23.36
N SER A 163 15.15 -12.81 23.22
CA SER A 163 15.43 -14.19 22.86
C SER A 163 15.32 -14.39 21.34
N PHE A 164 16.18 -15.24 20.77
CA PHE A 164 16.10 -15.66 19.37
C PHE A 164 16.53 -17.12 19.26
N LYS A 165 15.67 -17.95 18.67
CA LYS A 165 15.85 -19.41 18.58
C LYS A 165 16.39 -19.83 17.21
N LEU A 166 17.24 -20.84 17.18
CA LEU A 166 17.75 -21.44 15.94
C LEU A 166 16.60 -22.06 15.13
N GLY A 167 15.60 -22.61 15.80
CA GLY A 167 14.36 -23.09 15.17
C GLY A 167 13.61 -22.00 14.40
N TRP A 168 13.59 -20.77 14.92
CA TRP A 168 12.97 -19.63 14.23
C TRP A 168 13.75 -19.21 12.98
N LEU A 169 15.10 -19.23 13.03
CA LEU A 169 15.93 -18.99 11.85
C LEU A 169 15.63 -20.01 10.74
N ARG A 170 15.56 -21.30 11.09
CA ARG A 170 15.24 -22.37 10.12
C ARG A 170 13.87 -22.19 9.50
N GLN A 171 12.86 -21.86 10.30
CA GLN A 171 11.51 -21.53 9.79
C GLN A 171 11.53 -20.34 8.84
N LEU A 172 12.26 -19.28 9.18
CA LEU A 172 12.36 -18.08 8.34
C LEU A 172 13.02 -18.40 6.99
N MET A 173 14.14 -19.12 6.98
CA MET A 173 14.82 -19.52 5.74
C MET A 173 13.93 -20.43 4.88
N SER A 174 13.24 -21.39 5.50
CA SER A 174 12.28 -22.26 4.81
C SER A 174 11.10 -21.47 4.24
N LEU A 175 10.60 -20.48 4.97
CA LEU A 175 9.49 -19.64 4.54
C LEU A 175 9.91 -18.76 3.35
N VAL A 176 11.10 -18.17 3.39
CA VAL A 176 11.66 -17.41 2.26
C VAL A 176 11.83 -18.30 1.03
N ASP A 177 12.31 -19.54 1.20
CA ASP A 177 12.38 -20.51 0.10
C ASP A 177 11.00 -20.84 -0.46
N GLN A 178 10.00 -21.04 0.40
CA GLN A 178 8.62 -21.28 -0.01
C GLN A 178 8.04 -20.10 -0.80
N LEU A 179 8.20 -18.87 -0.28
CA LEU A 179 7.74 -17.66 -0.97
C LEU A 179 8.36 -17.53 -2.36
N HIS A 180 9.69 -17.64 -2.47
CA HIS A 180 10.39 -17.50 -3.75
C HIS A 180 10.11 -18.65 -4.72
N LEU A 181 10.24 -19.90 -4.25
CA LEU A 181 10.31 -21.07 -5.12
C LEU A 181 8.96 -21.71 -5.38
N HIS A 182 7.97 -21.46 -4.52
CA HIS A 182 6.65 -22.04 -4.65
C HIS A 182 5.62 -21.01 -5.11
N TYR A 183 5.66 -19.81 -4.52
CA TYR A 183 4.64 -18.76 -4.76
C TYR A 183 5.08 -17.65 -5.73
N ASP A 184 6.34 -17.60 -6.15
CA ASP A 184 6.91 -16.45 -6.88
C ASP A 184 6.64 -15.11 -6.17
N VAL A 185 6.91 -15.07 -4.86
CA VAL A 185 6.74 -13.88 -4.02
C VAL A 185 8.06 -13.55 -3.36
N HIS A 186 8.53 -12.32 -3.54
CA HIS A 186 9.61 -11.71 -2.78
C HIS A 186 9.00 -10.72 -1.79
N HIS A 187 9.31 -10.81 -0.51
CA HIS A 187 8.74 -9.98 0.56
C HIS A 187 9.25 -8.54 0.49
N GLN A 188 10.55 -8.34 0.20
CA GLN A 188 11.19 -7.05 -0.10
C GLN A 188 11.23 -6.01 1.04
N ASP A 189 10.69 -6.37 2.19
CA ASP A 189 10.95 -5.68 3.47
C ASP A 189 11.14 -6.69 4.62
N LEU A 190 11.97 -7.72 4.39
CA LEU A 190 12.24 -8.71 5.42
C LEU A 190 13.09 -8.11 6.55
N ALA A 191 12.46 -7.89 7.71
CA ALA A 191 13.06 -7.28 8.89
C ALA A 191 12.49 -7.86 10.20
N ASP A 192 13.23 -7.73 11.28
CA ASP A 192 12.85 -8.20 12.63
C ASP A 192 11.53 -7.58 13.14
N ARG A 193 11.26 -6.33 12.76
CA ARG A 193 9.98 -5.63 13.01
C ARG A 193 8.78 -6.25 12.27
N ASN A 194 9.01 -7.09 11.26
CA ASN A 194 7.97 -7.69 10.41
C ASN A 194 7.75 -9.19 10.74
N VAL A 195 8.29 -9.67 11.88
CA VAL A 195 8.14 -11.06 12.33
C VAL A 195 7.66 -11.08 13.78
N PHE A 196 6.56 -11.78 14.04
CA PHE A 196 6.09 -12.10 15.39
C PHE A 196 6.56 -13.48 15.83
N VAL A 197 6.66 -13.68 17.14
CA VAL A 197 6.55 -15.03 17.72
C VAL A 197 5.06 -15.41 17.71
N HIS A 198 4.74 -16.63 17.29
CA HIS A 198 3.35 -17.07 17.21
C HIS A 198 2.74 -17.06 18.63
N PRO A 199 1.59 -16.38 18.84
CA PRO A 199 1.05 -16.19 20.19
C PRO A 199 0.60 -17.51 20.83
N ASP A 200 0.11 -18.44 20.02
CA ASP A 200 -0.39 -19.75 20.49
C ASP A 200 0.70 -20.85 20.47
N ASN A 201 1.86 -20.58 19.84
CA ASN A 201 2.96 -21.54 19.75
C ASN A 201 4.31 -20.79 19.82
N PRO A 202 4.96 -20.71 20.99
CA PRO A 202 6.19 -19.93 21.15
C PRO A 202 7.40 -20.52 20.42
N ASP A 203 7.27 -21.66 19.75
CA ASP A 203 8.29 -22.23 18.88
C ASP A 203 8.09 -21.88 17.41
N GLU A 204 7.02 -21.17 17.06
CA GLU A 204 6.72 -20.75 15.69
C GLU A 204 6.86 -19.23 15.50
N ILE A 205 7.09 -18.83 14.24
CA ILE A 205 7.11 -17.42 13.82
C ILE A 205 5.94 -17.12 12.87
N LEU A 206 5.56 -15.85 12.81
CA LEU A 206 4.61 -15.32 11.83
C LEU A 206 5.21 -14.11 11.11
N LEU A 207 5.35 -14.21 9.80
CA LEU A 207 5.72 -13.11 8.93
C LEU A 207 4.48 -12.28 8.55
N PHE A 208 4.61 -10.96 8.53
CA PHE A 208 3.55 -10.04 8.12
C PHE A 208 4.12 -8.81 7.38
N ASP A 209 3.23 -7.93 6.91
CA ASP A 209 3.53 -6.69 6.19
C ASP A 209 4.13 -6.91 4.78
N PHE A 210 3.27 -7.42 3.89
CA PHE A 210 3.61 -7.74 2.50
C PHE A 210 3.42 -6.52 1.58
N ASN A 211 3.53 -5.30 2.11
CA ASN A 211 3.31 -4.08 1.34
C ASN A 211 4.30 -4.00 0.16
N TYR A 212 5.59 -4.28 0.37
CA TYR A 212 6.57 -4.27 -0.71
C TYR A 212 6.64 -5.57 -1.52
N ALA A 213 5.77 -6.54 -1.22
CA ALA A 213 5.90 -7.86 -1.80
C ALA A 213 5.55 -7.86 -3.29
N THR A 214 6.35 -8.57 -4.07
CA THR A 214 6.29 -8.54 -5.54
C THR A 214 6.80 -9.85 -6.16
N PRO A 215 6.37 -10.22 -7.37
CA PRO A 215 6.99 -11.32 -8.10
C PRO A 215 8.45 -11.05 -8.45
N ALA A 216 9.20 -12.12 -8.74
CA ALA A 216 10.64 -12.06 -9.01
C ALA A 216 10.99 -11.09 -10.16
N ALA A 217 10.15 -11.04 -11.19
CA ALA A 217 10.35 -10.19 -12.36
C ALA A 217 10.30 -8.67 -12.05
N GLU A 218 9.68 -8.29 -10.93
CA GLU A 218 9.47 -6.91 -10.51
C GLU A 218 10.25 -6.57 -9.22
N ALA A 219 10.95 -7.55 -8.64
CA ALA A 219 11.69 -7.42 -7.40
C ALA A 219 12.85 -6.41 -7.52
N ASP A 220 12.96 -5.49 -6.55
CA ASP A 220 14.10 -4.58 -6.43
C ASP A 220 15.31 -5.36 -5.89
N PRO A 221 16.44 -5.44 -6.62
CA PRO A 221 17.64 -6.11 -6.15
C PRO A 221 18.22 -5.52 -4.85
N ALA A 222 17.96 -4.24 -4.56
CA ALA A 222 18.41 -3.61 -3.31
C ALA A 222 17.65 -4.13 -2.07
N ARG A 223 16.48 -4.75 -2.30
CA ARG A 223 15.56 -5.32 -1.30
C ARG A 223 15.56 -6.85 -1.29
N ASP A 224 16.69 -7.46 -1.65
CA ASP A 224 16.86 -8.91 -1.63
C ASP A 224 16.52 -9.52 -0.25
N ASP A 225 15.62 -10.50 -0.23
CA ASP A 225 15.18 -11.15 1.01
C ASP A 225 16.29 -11.98 1.65
N VAL A 226 17.24 -12.52 0.87
CA VAL A 226 18.41 -13.24 1.42
C VAL A 226 19.28 -12.28 2.23
N LYS A 227 19.58 -11.11 1.67
CA LYS A 227 20.18 -9.98 2.40
C LYS A 227 19.35 -9.57 3.62
N GLY A 228 18.02 -9.58 3.51
CA GLY A 228 17.09 -9.30 4.60
C GLY A 228 17.27 -10.26 5.80
N VAL A 229 17.34 -11.57 5.56
CA VAL A 229 17.60 -12.57 6.61
C VAL A 229 18.97 -12.33 7.26
N ILE A 230 20.02 -12.08 6.46
CA ILE A 230 21.37 -11.81 6.98
C ILE A 230 21.35 -10.60 7.92
N ALA A 231 20.76 -9.50 7.49
CA ALA A 231 20.66 -8.27 8.26
C ALA A 231 19.85 -8.46 9.55
N MET A 232 18.75 -9.22 9.48
CA MET A 232 17.88 -9.51 10.61
C MET A 232 18.62 -10.32 11.68
N VAL A 233 19.24 -11.45 11.31
CA VAL A 233 19.97 -12.31 12.26
C VAL A 233 21.11 -11.55 12.93
N TYR A 234 21.89 -10.79 12.14
CA TYR A 234 22.93 -9.92 12.69
C TYR A 234 22.38 -8.93 13.71
N THR A 235 21.27 -8.26 13.39
CA THR A 235 20.66 -7.24 14.25
C THR A 235 20.09 -7.85 15.54
N LEU A 236 19.46 -9.02 15.46
CA LEU A 236 18.90 -9.72 16.61
C LEU A 236 19.99 -10.18 17.59
N ILE A 237 21.12 -10.70 17.07
CA ILE A 237 22.24 -11.20 17.88
C ILE A 237 23.06 -10.05 18.48
N THR A 238 23.45 -9.07 17.66
CA THR A 238 24.42 -8.04 18.06
C THR A 238 23.79 -6.79 18.65
N ARG A 239 22.50 -6.54 18.35
CA ARG A 239 21.79 -5.30 18.68
C ARG A 239 22.55 -4.04 18.27
N HIS A 240 23.27 -4.12 17.16
CA HIS A 240 24.14 -3.04 16.72
C HIS A 240 23.34 -1.75 16.44
N PRO A 241 23.63 -0.61 17.10
CA PRO A 241 22.80 0.59 17.03
C PRO A 241 22.57 1.15 15.63
N LYS A 242 23.57 1.05 14.74
CA LYS A 242 23.48 1.49 13.34
C LYS A 242 22.29 0.86 12.58
N TYR A 243 21.90 -0.35 12.94
CA TYR A 243 20.84 -1.08 12.25
C TYR A 243 19.54 -1.12 13.05
N LYS A 244 19.36 -0.25 14.05
CA LYS A 244 18.06 -0.08 14.68
C LYS A 244 17.08 0.50 13.66
N LEU A 245 15.99 -0.22 13.36
CA LEU A 245 15.00 0.16 12.34
C LEU A 245 15.62 0.35 10.94
N TYR A 246 16.51 -0.56 10.54
CA TYR A 246 17.19 -0.44 9.26
C TYR A 246 16.24 -0.46 8.07
N PHE A 247 16.60 0.31 7.03
CA PHE A 247 16.00 0.24 5.70
C PHE A 247 16.82 -0.72 4.84
N LEU A 248 16.21 -1.82 4.37
CA LEU A 248 16.91 -2.93 3.72
C LEU A 248 17.82 -2.49 2.55
N PRO A 249 17.41 -1.57 1.65
CA PRO A 249 18.30 -1.03 0.61
C PRO A 249 19.58 -0.39 1.13
N ALA A 250 19.54 0.26 2.29
CA ALA A 250 20.68 0.95 2.89
C ALA A 250 21.63 0.01 3.68
N VAL A 251 21.28 -1.26 3.85
CA VAL A 251 22.15 -2.21 4.54
C VAL A 251 23.35 -2.57 3.67
N ASP A 252 24.55 -2.39 4.22
CA ASP A 252 25.80 -2.86 3.63
C ASP A 252 26.08 -4.28 4.12
N GLU A 253 25.72 -5.26 3.30
CA GLU A 253 25.90 -6.68 3.62
C GLU A 253 27.38 -7.04 3.82
N GLN A 254 28.28 -6.48 3.02
CA GLN A 254 29.70 -6.78 3.13
C GLN A 254 30.25 -6.34 4.48
N ARG A 255 29.75 -5.22 5.01
CA ARG A 255 30.09 -4.76 6.35
C ARG A 255 29.50 -5.68 7.43
N VAL A 256 28.28 -6.17 7.27
CA VAL A 256 27.65 -7.12 8.21
C VAL A 256 28.41 -8.45 8.27
N LEU A 257 28.89 -8.95 7.13
CA LEU A 257 29.60 -10.23 7.04
C LEU A 257 31.11 -10.14 7.30
N ARG A 258 31.67 -8.92 7.43
CA ARG A 258 33.12 -8.74 7.57
C ARG A 258 33.63 -9.33 8.89
N GLY A 259 34.57 -10.28 8.79
CA GLY A 259 35.20 -10.92 9.95
C GLY A 259 34.25 -11.83 10.74
N ALA A 260 33.13 -12.25 10.14
CA ALA A 260 32.18 -13.16 10.75
C ALA A 260 32.67 -14.63 10.63
N PRO A 261 32.35 -15.50 11.62
CA PRO A 261 31.45 -15.27 12.75
C PRO A 261 32.05 -14.52 13.94
N GLU A 262 33.37 -14.37 14.05
CA GLU A 262 34.04 -13.82 15.24
C GLU A 262 33.66 -12.35 15.52
N SER A 263 33.34 -11.58 14.49
CA SER A 263 32.89 -10.19 14.61
C SER A 263 31.43 -10.04 15.07
N TRP A 264 30.64 -11.11 15.07
CA TRP A 264 29.25 -11.10 15.52
C TRP A 264 29.19 -11.23 17.05
N VAL A 265 29.62 -10.16 17.74
CA VAL A 265 29.61 -10.12 19.20
C VAL A 265 28.18 -10.09 19.72
N LYS A 266 27.75 -11.16 20.39
CA LYS A 266 26.42 -11.26 21.01
C LYS A 266 26.23 -10.13 22.03
N HIS A 267 25.10 -9.43 21.94
CA HIS A 267 24.75 -8.45 22.95
C HIS A 267 24.48 -9.15 24.31
N PRO A 268 24.93 -8.61 25.47
CA PRO A 268 24.83 -9.30 26.76
C PRO A 268 23.42 -9.71 27.18
N ARG A 269 22.41 -8.93 26.75
CA ARG A 269 20.99 -9.19 27.04
C ARG A 269 20.33 -10.18 26.08
N VAL A 270 21.01 -10.61 25.01
CA VAL A 270 20.41 -11.51 24.01
C VAL A 270 20.54 -12.95 24.47
N GLU A 271 19.41 -13.65 24.44
CA GLU A 271 19.29 -15.06 24.77
C GLU A 271 19.20 -15.88 23.49
N LEU A 272 20.11 -16.84 23.32
CA LEU A 272 20.14 -17.75 22.18
C LEU A 272 20.09 -19.18 22.73
N ASP A 273 19.41 -20.07 22.01
CA ASP A 273 19.34 -21.50 22.30
C ASP A 273 20.53 -22.30 21.71
N ALA A 274 21.40 -21.62 20.97
CA ALA A 274 22.65 -22.15 20.41
C ALA A 274 23.72 -21.06 20.32
N ASP A 275 24.98 -21.46 20.10
CA ASP A 275 26.09 -20.53 19.92
C ASP A 275 25.95 -19.71 18.62
N VAL A 276 26.46 -18.48 18.62
CA VAL A 276 26.45 -17.58 17.44
C VAL A 276 27.08 -18.25 16.21
N SER A 277 28.10 -19.08 16.41
CA SER A 277 28.75 -19.83 15.34
C SER A 277 27.80 -20.82 14.64
N VAL A 278 26.86 -21.42 15.38
CA VAL A 278 25.85 -22.35 14.83
C VAL A 278 24.84 -21.59 13.98
N PHE A 279 24.30 -20.46 14.48
CA PHE A 279 23.42 -19.59 13.71
C PHE A 279 24.08 -19.13 12.41
N TYR A 280 25.33 -18.67 12.49
CA TYR A 280 26.07 -18.19 11.32
C TYR A 280 26.35 -19.32 10.32
N ALA A 281 26.74 -20.50 10.79
CA ALA A 281 27.01 -21.65 9.93
C ALA A 281 25.77 -22.04 9.11
N GLU A 282 24.62 -22.21 9.76
CA GLU A 282 23.37 -22.58 9.08
C GLU A 282 22.88 -21.49 8.11
N LEU A 283 22.92 -20.22 8.55
CA LEU A 283 22.58 -19.10 7.68
C LEU A 283 23.46 -19.09 6.43
N MET A 284 24.78 -19.22 6.59
CA MET A 284 25.70 -19.12 5.46
C MET A 284 25.67 -20.35 4.56
N GLU A 285 25.31 -21.52 5.06
CA GLU A 285 25.01 -22.68 4.22
C GLU A 285 23.82 -22.40 3.30
N TRP A 286 22.69 -21.92 3.88
CA TRP A 286 21.51 -21.55 3.12
C TRP A 286 21.78 -20.42 2.11
N VAL A 287 22.50 -19.36 2.52
CA VAL A 287 22.89 -18.24 1.63
C VAL A 287 23.72 -18.74 0.44
N ARG A 288 24.70 -19.62 0.66
CA ARG A 288 25.52 -20.19 -0.43
C ARG A 288 24.65 -21.00 -1.40
N LYS A 289 23.75 -21.84 -0.88
CA LYS A 289 22.81 -22.60 -1.70
C LYS A 289 21.96 -21.68 -2.57
N ARG A 290 21.37 -20.64 -1.99
CA ARG A 290 20.55 -19.64 -2.71
C ARG A 290 21.31 -18.87 -3.76
N ARG A 291 22.56 -18.49 -3.49
CA ARG A 291 23.40 -17.75 -4.45
C ARG A 291 24.00 -18.61 -5.55
N SER A 292 24.16 -19.91 -5.29
CA SER A 292 24.68 -20.87 -6.27
C SER A 292 23.60 -21.43 -7.20
N SER A 293 22.34 -21.35 -6.77
CA SER A 293 21.20 -21.81 -7.54
C SER A 293 20.89 -20.78 -8.62
N ASN A 294 20.99 -21.17 -9.89
CA ASN A 294 20.44 -20.36 -10.97
C ASN A 294 18.92 -20.33 -10.79
N PRO A 295 18.26 -19.17 -10.99
CA PRO A 295 16.80 -19.15 -11.10
C PRO A 295 16.43 -20.10 -12.24
N SER A 296 15.71 -21.18 -11.91
CA SER A 296 15.20 -22.10 -12.91
C SER A 296 14.27 -21.31 -13.83
N GLU A 297 14.43 -21.40 -15.16
CA GLU A 297 13.52 -20.76 -16.13
C GLU A 297 12.07 -21.29 -16.05
N THR A 298 11.83 -22.29 -15.19
CA THR A 298 10.51 -22.87 -14.95
C THR A 298 9.72 -22.02 -13.97
N THR A 299 8.49 -21.67 -14.36
CA THR A 299 7.50 -21.03 -13.49
C THR A 299 7.30 -21.83 -12.19
N PRO A 300 7.31 -21.17 -11.01
CA PRO A 300 7.00 -21.82 -9.74
C PRO A 300 5.65 -22.55 -9.77
N PRO A 301 5.54 -23.72 -9.11
CA PRO A 301 4.37 -24.60 -9.22
C PRO A 301 3.06 -23.97 -8.72
N CYS A 302 3.14 -22.99 -7.82
CA CYS A 302 1.99 -22.27 -7.29
C CYS A 302 2.20 -20.75 -7.35
N ALA A 303 2.85 -20.28 -8.42
CA ALA A 303 3.08 -18.87 -8.66
C ALA A 303 1.77 -18.07 -8.51
N ILE A 304 1.79 -17.06 -7.64
CA ILE A 304 0.61 -16.24 -7.36
C ILE A 304 0.38 -15.30 -8.53
N HIS A 305 -0.69 -15.54 -9.28
CA HIS A 305 -1.13 -14.61 -10.31
C HIS A 305 -1.64 -13.31 -9.67
N ARG A 306 -0.93 -12.22 -9.92
CA ARG A 306 -1.31 -10.87 -9.49
C ARG A 306 -1.80 -10.07 -10.70
N PRO A 307 -3.12 -9.93 -10.90
CA PRO A 307 -3.62 -9.10 -11.98
C PRO A 307 -3.20 -7.63 -11.77
N LEU A 308 -3.05 -6.89 -12.86
CA LEU A 308 -2.87 -5.45 -12.79
C LEU A 308 -4.07 -4.80 -12.10
N ALA A 309 -3.83 -3.70 -11.38
CA ALA A 309 -4.92 -2.90 -10.83
C ALA A 309 -5.87 -2.49 -11.97
N PRO A 310 -7.19 -2.55 -11.76
CA PRO A 310 -8.16 -2.18 -12.77
C PRO A 310 -7.95 -0.71 -13.16
N THR A 311 -8.17 -0.42 -14.44
CA THR A 311 -8.22 0.97 -14.89
C THR A 311 -9.48 1.60 -14.32
N PRO A 312 -9.37 2.71 -13.58
CA PRO A 312 -10.53 3.40 -13.05
C PRO A 312 -11.50 3.79 -14.18
N PRO A 313 -12.83 3.74 -13.96
CA PRO A 313 -13.79 4.20 -14.94
C PRO A 313 -13.64 5.70 -15.18
N SER A 314 -13.91 6.15 -16.41
CA SER A 314 -13.92 7.58 -16.72
C SER A 314 -15.12 8.26 -16.06
N ASP A 315 -14.86 9.30 -15.27
CA ASP A 315 -15.84 10.23 -14.73
C ASP A 315 -15.25 11.63 -14.90
N VAL A 316 -15.93 12.47 -15.68
CA VAL A 316 -15.45 13.79 -16.07
C VAL A 316 -16.57 14.79 -15.83
N ALA A 317 -16.22 15.94 -15.26
CA ALA A 317 -17.15 17.06 -15.11
C ALA A 317 -16.52 18.37 -15.57
N ILE A 318 -17.37 19.27 -16.04
CA ILE A 318 -17.02 20.68 -16.20
C ILE A 318 -17.28 21.36 -14.85
N LEU A 319 -16.23 21.92 -14.26
CA LEU A 319 -16.31 22.62 -12.99
C LEU A 319 -16.80 24.06 -13.18
N ASP A 320 -17.11 24.75 -12.08
CA ASP A 320 -17.61 26.13 -12.10
C ASP A 320 -16.66 27.15 -12.77
N ASP A 321 -15.36 26.83 -12.82
CA ASP A 321 -14.32 27.63 -13.49
C ASP A 321 -14.23 27.35 -15.01
N GLY A 322 -15.10 26.48 -15.54
CA GLY A 322 -15.12 26.06 -16.94
C GLY A 322 -14.07 25.02 -17.31
N ARG A 323 -13.25 24.56 -16.36
CA ARG A 323 -12.24 23.51 -16.57
C ARG A 323 -12.92 22.14 -16.60
N GLU A 324 -12.53 21.32 -17.57
CA GLU A 324 -12.81 19.89 -17.57
C GLU A 324 -11.88 19.19 -16.57
N ALA A 325 -12.45 18.44 -15.64
CA ALA A 325 -11.72 17.72 -14.61
C ALA A 325 -12.08 16.23 -14.60
N GLU A 326 -11.05 15.39 -14.59
CA GLU A 326 -11.18 13.96 -14.32
C GLU A 326 -11.44 13.77 -12.82
N LEU A 327 -12.55 13.10 -12.51
CA LEU A 327 -13.07 12.93 -11.14
C LEU A 327 -12.73 11.56 -10.55
N ILE A 328 -12.28 10.61 -11.36
CA ILE A 328 -11.85 9.26 -10.96
C ILE A 328 -10.57 8.95 -11.75
N GLY A 329 -9.48 8.60 -11.08
CA GLY A 329 -8.21 8.27 -11.74
C GLY A 329 -6.99 8.83 -11.02
N GLY A 330 -5.78 8.53 -11.54
CA GLY A 330 -4.51 8.90 -10.90
C GLY A 330 -4.18 10.40 -10.88
N GLN A 331 -5.03 11.25 -11.47
CA GLN A 331 -4.97 12.71 -11.39
C GLN A 331 -6.22 13.31 -10.74
N ALA A 332 -7.22 12.49 -10.40
CA ALA A 332 -8.43 12.94 -9.77
C ALA A 332 -8.16 13.36 -8.32
N SER A 333 -8.80 14.44 -7.89
CA SER A 333 -8.71 14.88 -6.50
C SER A 333 -10.09 14.83 -5.83
N ALA A 334 -10.09 14.54 -4.53
CA ALA A 334 -11.26 14.70 -3.67
C ALA A 334 -11.90 16.09 -3.84
N ARG A 335 -11.08 17.14 -4.01
CA ARG A 335 -11.49 18.52 -4.22
C ARG A 335 -12.34 18.70 -5.48
N ASP A 336 -11.87 18.22 -6.64
CA ASP A 336 -12.59 18.37 -7.90
C ASP A 336 -13.91 17.56 -7.88
N ARG A 337 -13.94 16.41 -7.19
CA ARG A 337 -15.19 15.67 -6.94
C ARG A 337 -16.19 16.46 -6.12
N ILE A 338 -15.76 17.06 -5.01
CA ILE A 338 -16.61 17.89 -4.15
C ILE A 338 -17.18 19.07 -4.95
N ARG A 339 -16.35 19.76 -5.75
CA ARG A 339 -16.80 20.86 -6.63
C ARG A 339 -17.82 20.38 -7.67
N ALA A 340 -17.66 19.18 -8.19
CA ALA A 340 -18.62 18.56 -9.11
C ALA A 340 -19.87 17.95 -8.42
N GLY A 341 -20.05 18.18 -7.11
CA GLY A 341 -21.16 17.63 -6.32
C GLY A 341 -21.14 16.11 -6.20
N ARG A 342 -19.99 15.47 -6.41
CA ARG A 342 -19.84 14.01 -6.28
C ARG A 342 -19.50 13.63 -4.84
N PRO A 343 -20.03 12.47 -4.36
CA PRO A 343 -19.63 11.97 -3.05
C PRO A 343 -18.15 11.59 -3.04
N VAL A 344 -17.52 11.82 -1.89
CA VAL A 344 -16.14 11.47 -1.59
C VAL A 344 -16.10 10.75 -0.26
N LEU A 345 -15.24 9.75 -0.15
CA LEU A 345 -15.05 9.01 1.08
C LEU A 345 -14.38 9.90 2.12
N ASN A 346 -14.98 10.02 3.29
CA ASN A 346 -14.38 10.80 4.37
C ASN A 346 -13.37 9.95 5.14
N TRP A 347 -12.10 10.38 5.12
CA TRP A 347 -11.01 9.77 5.88
C TRP A 347 -10.64 10.54 7.15
N ARG A 348 -11.26 11.72 7.37
CA ARG A 348 -10.98 12.60 8.51
C ARG A 348 -11.36 11.89 9.81
N ARG A 349 -10.49 12.02 10.81
CA ARG A 349 -10.61 11.34 12.10
C ARG A 349 -10.18 12.27 13.25
N PRO A 350 -10.90 12.29 14.39
CA PRO A 350 -10.48 13.05 15.57
C PRO A 350 -9.10 12.62 16.07
N PRO A 351 -8.24 13.48 16.65
CA PRO A 351 -7.00 13.05 17.28
C PRO A 351 -7.20 11.97 18.35
N THR A 352 -6.26 11.04 18.51
CA THR A 352 -6.38 9.92 19.47
C THR A 352 -6.59 10.41 20.90
N LEU A 353 -5.95 11.53 21.28
CA LEU A 353 -6.10 12.13 22.62
C LEU A 353 -7.48 12.77 22.87
N LYS A 354 -8.25 13.02 21.81
CA LYS A 354 -9.59 13.63 21.87
C LYS A 354 -10.70 12.58 21.72
N LEU A 355 -10.36 11.29 21.74
CA LEU A 355 -11.36 10.23 21.70
C LEU A 355 -12.07 10.14 23.05
N ASP A 356 -13.39 10.13 23.02
CA ASP A 356 -14.24 9.88 24.17
C ASP A 356 -14.26 8.36 24.43
N PRO A 357 -13.68 7.87 25.55
CA PRO A 357 -13.61 6.45 25.84
C PRO A 357 -14.97 5.83 26.16
N SER A 358 -16.00 6.65 26.46
CA SER A 358 -17.36 6.18 26.72
C SER A 358 -18.18 5.96 25.44
N ARG A 359 -17.71 6.49 24.30
CA ARG A 359 -18.40 6.42 23.02
C ARG A 359 -17.67 5.49 22.06
N ARG A 360 -18.44 4.79 21.24
CA ARG A 360 -17.92 3.84 20.25
C ARG A 360 -17.46 4.59 19.00
N MET A 361 -16.15 4.80 18.85
CA MET A 361 -15.55 5.37 17.64
C MET A 361 -15.49 4.32 16.52
N LEU A 362 -16.03 4.64 15.35
CA LEU A 362 -16.02 3.75 14.18
C LEU A 362 -14.85 4.08 13.23
N ALA A 363 -14.48 3.14 12.36
CA ALA A 363 -13.43 3.37 11.36
C ALA A 363 -13.82 4.40 10.28
N THR A 364 -15.08 4.82 10.25
CA THR A 364 -15.55 5.98 9.45
C THR A 364 -15.05 7.32 9.99
N GLY A 365 -14.51 7.34 11.21
CA GLY A 365 -14.09 8.54 11.91
C GLY A 365 -15.20 9.27 12.67
N ARG A 366 -16.40 8.69 12.71
CA ARG A 366 -17.55 9.14 13.51
C ARG A 366 -17.77 8.23 14.71
N TYR A 367 -18.42 8.75 15.73
CA TYR A 367 -18.97 7.88 16.77
C TYR A 367 -20.25 7.17 16.26
N ALA A 368 -20.59 6.04 16.86
CA ALA A 368 -21.70 5.21 16.39
C ALA A 368 -23.06 5.93 16.40
N ASP A 369 -23.33 6.72 17.44
CA ASP A 369 -24.51 7.58 17.56
C ASP A 369 -24.59 8.65 16.45
N GLU A 370 -23.45 9.27 16.11
CA GLU A 370 -23.33 10.21 14.99
C GLU A 370 -23.51 9.54 13.63
N GLN A 371 -23.04 8.30 13.49
CA GLN A 371 -23.17 7.52 12.25
C GLN A 371 -24.63 7.16 12.00
N GLU A 372 -25.38 6.75 13.03
CA GLU A 372 -26.82 6.47 12.91
C GLU A 372 -27.63 7.69 12.47
N GLU A 373 -27.29 8.88 12.99
CA GLU A 373 -27.91 10.14 12.56
C GLU A 373 -27.55 10.46 11.10
N TYR A 374 -26.28 10.29 10.74
CA TYR A 374 -25.80 10.49 9.37
C TYR A 374 -26.54 9.58 8.37
N ASP A 375 -26.67 8.28 8.69
CA ASP A 375 -27.35 7.30 7.84
C ASP A 375 -28.84 7.63 7.68
N ARG A 376 -29.51 8.11 8.74
CA ARG A 376 -30.90 8.59 8.68
C ARG A 376 -31.07 9.85 7.82
N SER A 377 -30.07 10.72 7.79
CA SER A 377 -30.12 12.00 7.09
C SER A 377 -29.86 11.93 5.57
N ARG A 378 -29.43 10.77 5.04
CA ARG A 378 -29.08 10.58 3.63
C ARG A 378 -29.84 9.42 2.96
N PRO A 379 -31.14 9.58 2.64
CA PRO A 379 -31.87 8.59 1.85
C PRO A 379 -31.45 8.56 0.36
N ASP A 380 -30.66 9.52 -0.12
CA ASP A 380 -30.46 9.81 -1.55
C ASP A 380 -29.17 9.23 -2.16
N ILE A 381 -28.41 8.42 -1.42
CA ILE A 381 -27.27 7.73 -2.02
C ILE A 381 -27.83 6.65 -2.94
N ALA A 382 -27.79 6.92 -4.24
CA ALA A 382 -28.27 6.02 -5.29
C ALA A 382 -27.78 4.59 -5.04
N VAL A 383 -28.71 3.63 -5.09
CA VAL A 383 -28.38 2.20 -5.03
C VAL A 383 -27.30 1.91 -6.09
N PRO A 384 -26.08 1.52 -5.69
CA PRO A 384 -24.99 1.32 -6.64
C PRO A 384 -25.31 0.16 -7.57
N ASP A 385 -24.77 0.22 -8.79
CA ASP A 385 -24.62 -0.96 -9.63
C ASP A 385 -23.57 -1.87 -8.95
N PRO A 386 -23.93 -3.05 -8.43
CA PRO A 386 -22.99 -3.93 -7.72
C PRO A 386 -21.85 -4.45 -8.61
N SER A 387 -21.92 -4.25 -9.94
CA SER A 387 -20.84 -4.56 -10.88
C SER A 387 -19.81 -3.42 -11.06
N ARG A 388 -20.06 -2.24 -10.48
CA ARG A 388 -19.20 -1.05 -10.64
C ARG A 388 -18.97 -0.42 -9.27
N GLY A 389 -17.72 -0.39 -8.80
CA GLY A 389 -17.37 0.06 -7.45
C GLY A 389 -17.62 1.53 -7.09
N PHE A 390 -18.38 2.30 -7.88
CA PHE A 390 -18.62 3.73 -7.65
C PHE A 390 -20.06 4.17 -7.97
N PRO A 391 -20.67 5.08 -7.18
CA PRO A 391 -22.01 5.57 -7.45
C PRO A 391 -21.97 6.56 -8.62
N GLN A 392 -22.79 6.30 -9.64
CA GLN A 392 -23.14 7.29 -10.67
C GLN A 392 -24.25 8.19 -10.13
N PRO A 393 -24.37 9.45 -10.59
CA PRO A 393 -25.53 10.26 -10.25
C PRO A 393 -26.83 9.54 -10.65
N LEU A 394 -27.90 9.76 -9.88
CA LEU A 394 -29.24 9.51 -10.38
C LEU A 394 -29.35 10.21 -11.73
N VAL A 395 -29.72 9.47 -12.77
CA VAL A 395 -30.23 10.09 -13.99
C VAL A 395 -31.48 10.82 -13.57
N VAL A 396 -31.36 12.11 -13.26
CA VAL A 396 -32.51 12.99 -13.18
C VAL A 396 -33.11 12.90 -14.57
N ALA A 397 -34.23 12.19 -14.69
CA ALA A 397 -34.99 12.19 -15.92
C ALA A 397 -35.22 13.67 -16.24
N SER A 398 -34.59 14.16 -17.31
CA SER A 398 -34.87 15.49 -17.82
C SER A 398 -36.39 15.63 -17.85
N PRO A 399 -36.95 16.75 -17.36
CA PRO A 399 -38.38 16.99 -17.51
C PRO A 399 -38.71 16.75 -18.97
N GLN A 400 -39.52 15.72 -19.26
CA GLN A 400 -40.03 15.53 -20.60
C GLN A 400 -40.81 16.79 -20.92
N GLU A 401 -40.26 17.65 -21.77
CA GLU A 401 -41.03 18.71 -22.38
C GLU A 401 -42.27 18.07 -23.01
N PRO A 402 -43.49 18.53 -22.70
CA PRO A 402 -44.68 17.97 -23.28
C PRO A 402 -44.61 18.14 -24.80
N ALA A 403 -44.76 17.02 -25.51
CA ALA A 403 -44.72 16.97 -26.97
C ALA A 403 -45.69 18.01 -27.56
N PRO A 404 -45.26 18.84 -28.53
CA PRO A 404 -46.17 19.76 -29.18
C PRO A 404 -47.15 18.98 -30.06
N SER A 405 -48.41 18.94 -29.61
CA SER A 405 -49.55 18.53 -30.43
C SER A 405 -49.79 19.60 -31.50
N GLY A 406 -49.54 19.28 -32.78
CA GLY A 406 -49.85 20.24 -33.84
C GLY A 406 -49.54 19.77 -35.24
N LYS A 407 -50.56 19.23 -35.91
CA LYS A 407 -50.57 18.86 -37.34
C LYS A 407 -50.25 20.08 -38.23
N GLY A 408 -49.32 19.94 -39.17
CA GLY A 408 -49.10 20.92 -40.25
C GLY A 408 -48.35 20.32 -41.44
N LYS A 409 -49.04 20.15 -42.57
CA LYS A 409 -48.53 19.59 -43.84
C LYS A 409 -47.62 20.57 -44.62
N ARG A 410 -46.83 19.97 -45.54
CA ARG A 410 -46.10 20.53 -46.74
C ARG A 410 -44.62 20.85 -46.48
N LYS A 411 -43.68 20.66 -47.41
CA LYS A 411 -43.66 20.20 -48.81
C LYS A 411 -42.22 19.75 -49.13
N VAL A 412 -42.10 18.71 -49.96
CA VAL A 412 -40.85 18.23 -50.57
C VAL A 412 -40.27 19.28 -51.52
N LEU A 413 -38.96 19.54 -51.45
CA LEU A 413 -38.22 20.15 -52.56
C LEU A 413 -36.83 19.51 -52.73
N LYS A 414 -36.68 18.78 -53.85
CA LYS A 414 -35.42 18.27 -54.41
C LYS A 414 -34.51 19.42 -54.85
N ARG A 415 -33.19 19.28 -54.68
CA ARG A 415 -32.15 19.79 -55.61
C ARG A 415 -30.82 19.09 -55.29
N LYS A 416 -30.40 18.15 -56.16
CA LYS A 416 -29.46 18.27 -57.30
C LYS A 416 -27.99 18.12 -56.89
N ARG A 417 -27.45 16.94 -57.21
CA ARG A 417 -26.03 16.61 -57.30
C ARG A 417 -25.46 17.08 -58.65
N SER A 418 -24.29 17.70 -58.61
CA SER A 418 -23.30 17.88 -59.68
C SER A 418 -22.01 18.31 -58.96
N GLY A 419 -20.80 17.79 -59.13
CA GLY A 419 -20.23 16.86 -60.08
C GLY A 419 -18.73 17.22 -60.19
N VAL A 420 -17.85 16.21 -60.28
CA VAL A 420 -16.51 16.28 -60.92
C VAL A 420 -15.42 17.01 -60.06
N ARG A 421 -14.19 16.52 -59.83
CA ARG A 421 -13.20 15.86 -60.71
C ARG A 421 -12.13 15.09 -59.90
N LYS A 422 -11.68 13.97 -60.47
CA LYS A 422 -10.48 13.19 -60.09
C LYS A 422 -9.21 13.78 -60.74
N THR A 423 -8.07 13.65 -60.07
CA THR A 423 -6.74 13.23 -60.56
C THR A 423 -5.86 13.01 -59.31
N GLY A 424 -4.97 12.04 -59.11
CA GLY A 424 -4.44 10.96 -59.93
C GLY A 424 -2.94 10.78 -59.61
N ARG A 425 -2.54 9.55 -59.23
CA ARG A 425 -1.16 8.97 -59.26
C ARG A 425 -0.09 9.55 -58.29
N ARG A 426 0.89 8.82 -57.75
CA ARG A 426 1.31 7.39 -57.68
C ARG A 426 2.43 7.30 -56.59
N PRO A 427 2.86 6.09 -56.18
CA PRO A 427 3.66 5.84 -54.98
C PRO A 427 5.17 5.72 -55.25
N ARG A 428 6.01 5.72 -54.19
CA ARG A 428 7.39 5.21 -54.29
C ARG A 428 7.82 4.41 -53.05
N LYS A 429 8.37 3.24 -53.37
CA LYS A 429 8.95 2.21 -52.51
C LYS A 429 10.39 2.57 -52.07
N THR A 430 10.79 1.88 -50.98
CA THR A 430 12.13 1.31 -50.66
C THR A 430 13.29 2.26 -50.32
N LYS A 431 13.95 2.01 -49.16
CA LYS A 431 15.18 1.20 -49.10
C LYS A 431 15.68 0.99 -47.65
N ARG A 432 15.98 -0.28 -47.35
CA ARG A 432 16.94 -0.74 -46.33
C ARG A 432 18.33 -0.14 -46.58
N ARG A 433 19.11 0.12 -45.53
CA ARG A 433 20.57 -0.04 -45.56
C ARG A 433 21.14 -0.36 -44.17
N LYS A 434 21.86 -1.47 -44.09
CA LYS A 434 22.78 -1.88 -43.01
C LYS A 434 24.14 -1.20 -43.22
N THR A 435 24.86 -0.91 -42.14
CA THR A 435 26.34 -1.00 -41.94
C THR A 435 26.63 -0.65 -40.46
N ARG A 436 27.08 -1.53 -39.55
CA ARG A 436 28.38 -2.23 -39.33
C ARG A 436 29.51 -1.35 -38.73
N THR A 437 29.83 -1.64 -37.44
CA THR A 437 31.15 -1.69 -36.73
C THR A 437 32.23 -0.60 -36.90
N ARG A 438 32.76 -0.07 -35.78
CA ARG A 438 34.11 -0.36 -35.23
C ARG A 438 34.50 0.41 -33.95
N ASP A 439 34.99 -0.36 -32.97
CA ASP A 439 36.18 -0.25 -32.10
C ASP A 439 36.63 1.04 -31.35
N LYS A 440 36.69 0.86 -30.02
CA LYS A 440 37.77 1.11 -29.03
C LYS A 440 38.76 2.28 -29.24
N VAL A 441 38.85 3.14 -28.21
CA VAL A 441 40.12 3.65 -27.66
C VAL A 441 40.05 3.70 -26.12
N THR A 442 41.01 3.04 -25.49
CA THR A 442 41.42 3.12 -24.09
C THR A 442 42.32 4.34 -23.86
N LYS A 443 42.21 5.00 -22.70
CA LYS A 443 43.38 5.62 -22.05
C LYS A 443 43.19 5.67 -20.52
N LYS A 444 44.31 5.39 -19.85
CA LYS A 444 44.53 5.12 -18.43
C LYS A 444 45.52 6.18 -17.90
N ALA A 445 45.60 6.27 -16.56
CA ALA A 445 46.58 6.99 -15.72
C ALA A 445 46.25 8.48 -15.44
N GLY A 446 46.38 9.02 -14.23
CA GLY A 446 46.89 8.50 -12.96
C GLY A 446 46.89 9.59 -11.86
N GLU A 447 46.64 9.17 -10.61
CA GLU A 447 47.41 9.49 -9.39
C GLU A 447 47.87 10.95 -9.10
N ASN A 448 47.37 11.54 -7.99
CA ASN A 448 48.13 11.74 -6.72
C ASN A 448 47.54 12.79 -5.76
N GLY A 449 47.68 12.53 -4.45
CA GLY A 449 47.89 13.53 -3.37
C GLY A 449 46.64 14.10 -2.69
N VAL A 450 46.18 13.68 -1.50
CA VAL A 450 46.71 13.80 -0.12
C VAL A 450 46.32 15.12 0.61
N VAL A 451 45.93 14.97 1.89
CA VAL A 451 45.58 15.93 2.97
C VAL A 451 44.13 16.47 2.94
N GLY A 452 43.32 16.40 4.00
CA GLY A 452 43.60 16.07 5.39
C GLY A 452 42.33 15.89 6.25
N SER A 453 42.61 15.41 7.46
CA SER A 453 41.75 15.27 8.62
C SER A 453 40.86 16.49 8.90
N GLN A 454 39.61 16.27 9.29
CA GLN A 454 39.03 16.99 10.44
C GLN A 454 37.85 16.23 11.07
N THR A 455 37.91 16.24 12.38
CA THR A 455 37.02 15.74 13.41
C THR A 455 35.76 16.60 13.55
N SER A 456 34.59 15.99 13.75
CA SER A 456 33.52 16.41 14.70
C SER A 456 32.39 15.36 14.62
N SER A 457 32.00 14.65 15.68
CA SER A 457 31.19 15.07 16.82
C SER A 457 29.92 15.83 16.41
N PHE A 458 28.84 15.12 16.09
CA PHE A 458 27.64 14.90 16.93
C PHE A 458 26.69 13.90 16.26
#